data_AF-A0A941LS62-F1
#
_entry.id   AF-A0A941LS62-F1
#
_cell.length_a   1.000
_cell.length_b   1.000
_cell.length_c   1.000
_cell.angle_alpha   90.00
_cell.angle_beta   90.00
_cell.angle_gamma   90.00
#
_symmetry.space_group_name_H-M   'P 1'
#
loop_
_entity.id
_entity.type
_entity.pdbx_description
1 polymer ?
#
loop_
_entity_poly.entity_id
_entity_poly.type
_entity_poly.pdbx_seq_one_letter_code
_entity_poly.pdbx_strand_id
1 'polypeptide(L)'
;MWSYLLRRRLTVLFVLAVMVNYAWERAQSPLYVLPGGAEIEWWMCAAASVGDGLVVLLIVQIGRLVIGQRNWYFRPGARGYPVLLLSGAVVSVAVESIAIYGAQWWAYSSRML
;
A
#
# COMPACT_ATOMS: atom_id res chain seq x y z
N MET A 1 -25.68 -11.18 -9.27
CA MET A 1 -25.37 -9.88 -9.91
C MET A 1 -24.54 -8.94 -9.01
N TRP A 2 -24.88 -8.79 -7.72
CA TRP A 2 -24.19 -7.88 -6.77
C TRP A 2 -22.70 -8.19 -6.51
N SER A 3 -22.33 -9.46 -6.43
CA SER A 3 -20.94 -9.92 -6.22
C SER A 3 -20.01 -9.63 -7.41
N TYR A 4 -20.56 -9.60 -8.63
CA TYR A 4 -19.80 -9.27 -9.85
C TYR A 4 -19.41 -7.80 -9.89
N LEU A 5 -20.35 -6.89 -9.57
CA LEU A 5 -20.10 -5.45 -9.53
C LEU A 5 -19.08 -5.09 -8.44
N LEU A 6 -19.17 -5.72 -7.26
CA LEU A 6 -18.22 -5.51 -6.19
C LEU A 6 -16.81 -5.98 -6.59
N ARG A 7 -16.69 -7.19 -7.16
CA ARG A 7 -15.41 -7.71 -7.65
C ARG A 7 -14.80 -6.79 -8.70
N ARG A 8 -15.59 -6.36 -9.70
CA ARG A 8 -15.12 -5.44 -10.73
C ARG A 8 -14.60 -4.13 -10.13
N ARG A 9 -15.29 -3.55 -9.14
CA ARG A 9 -14.84 -2.34 -8.45
C ARG A 9 -13.53 -2.55 -7.69
N LEU A 10 -13.41 -3.65 -6.95
CA LEU A 10 -12.18 -3.99 -6.24
C LEU A 10 -11.02 -4.24 -7.21
N THR A 11 -11.27 -4.88 -8.35
CA THR A 11 -10.26 -5.06 -9.40
C THR A 11 -9.80 -3.73 -9.97
N VAL A 12 -10.72 -2.83 -10.31
CA VAL A 12 -10.35 -1.49 -10.81
C VAL A 12 -9.55 -0.73 -9.76
N LEU A 13 -9.99 -0.76 -8.50
CA LEU A 13 -9.31 -0.09 -7.39
C LEU A 13 -7.91 -0.66 -7.15
N PHE A 14 -7.76 -1.98 -7.21
CA PHE A 14 -6.46 -2.66 -7.15
C PHE A 14 -5.55 -2.24 -8.30
N VAL A 15 -6.03 -2.30 -9.55
CA VAL A 15 -5.22 -1.93 -10.73
C VAL A 15 -4.77 -0.47 -10.64
N LEU A 16 -5.67 0.44 -10.26
CA LEU A 16 -5.32 1.85 -10.06
C LEU A 16 -4.29 2.03 -8.94
N ALA A 17 -4.45 1.33 -7.81
CA ALA A 17 -3.50 1.37 -6.72
C ALA A 17 -2.11 0.88 -7.17
N VAL A 18 -2.03 -0.26 -7.87
CA VAL A 18 -0.76 -0.77 -8.39
C VAL A 18 -0.09 0.21 -9.34
N MET A 19 -0.84 0.84 -10.26
CA MET A 19 -0.27 1.80 -11.22
C MET A 19 0.26 3.06 -10.52
N VAL A 20 -0.49 3.62 -9.58
CA VAL A 20 -0.09 4.81 -8.83
C VAL A 20 1.10 4.50 -7.93
N ASN A 21 1.06 3.39 -7.19
CA ASN A 21 2.14 2.98 -6.32
C ASN A 21 3.40 2.61 -7.12
N TYR A 22 3.27 2.08 -8.33
CA TYR A 22 4.46 1.82 -9.17
C TYR A 22 5.18 3.09 -9.60
N ALA A 23 4.43 4.12 -9.98
CA ALA A 23 5.04 5.43 -10.26
C ALA A 23 5.72 6.00 -9.00
N TRP A 24 5.10 5.83 -7.83
CA TRP A 24 5.65 6.25 -6.55
C TRP A 24 6.93 5.47 -6.17
N GLU A 25 6.90 4.14 -6.20
CA GLU A 25 8.03 3.25 -5.93
C GLU A 25 9.21 3.53 -6.86
N ARG A 26 8.97 3.81 -8.14
CA ARG A 26 10.05 4.19 -9.08
C ARG A 26 10.63 5.57 -8.78
N ALA A 27 9.81 6.50 -8.29
CA ALA A 27 10.29 7.82 -7.87
C ALA A 27 11.07 7.74 -6.54
N GLN A 28 10.67 6.84 -5.64
CA GLN A 28 11.27 6.66 -4.31
C GLN A 28 12.47 5.69 -4.33
N SER A 29 12.59 4.80 -5.32
CA SER A 29 13.67 3.81 -5.41
C SER A 29 15.09 4.38 -5.26
N PRO A 30 15.43 5.61 -5.71
CA PRO A 30 16.77 6.17 -5.51
C PRO A 30 17.11 6.51 -4.04
N LEU A 31 16.12 6.50 -3.14
CA LEU A 31 16.31 6.79 -1.71
C LEU A 31 16.68 5.54 -0.90
N TYR A 32 16.51 4.35 -1.47
CA TYR A 32 16.77 3.07 -0.83
C TYR A 32 17.84 2.28 -1.57
N VAL A 33 18.63 1.50 -0.84
CA VAL A 33 19.67 0.63 -1.39
C VAL A 33 19.52 -0.79 -0.86
N LEU A 34 19.79 -1.77 -1.71
CA LEU A 34 19.88 -3.15 -1.25
C LEU A 34 21.14 -3.36 -0.38
N PRO A 35 21.14 -4.39 0.49
CA PRO A 35 22.34 -4.81 1.20
C PRO A 35 23.48 -5.07 0.20
N GLY A 36 24.57 -4.30 0.32
CA GLY A 36 25.69 -4.32 -0.64
C GLY A 36 25.74 -3.15 -1.63
N GLY A 37 24.80 -2.21 -1.56
CA GLY A 37 24.82 -0.97 -2.36
C GLY A 37 24.28 -1.10 -3.79
N ALA A 38 23.62 -2.23 -4.09
CA ALA A 38 22.95 -2.42 -5.38
C ALA A 38 21.69 -1.55 -5.49
N GLU A 39 21.39 -1.10 -6.71
CA GLU A 39 20.17 -0.38 -7.03
C GLU A 39 18.95 -1.32 -6.97
N ILE A 40 17.78 -0.77 -6.66
CA ILE A 40 16.52 -1.52 -6.68
C ILE A 40 16.10 -1.79 -8.13
N GLU A 41 15.98 -3.06 -8.48
CA GLU A 41 15.53 -3.46 -9.81
C GLU A 41 14.04 -3.13 -10.03
N TRP A 42 13.69 -2.85 -11.29
CA TRP A 42 12.34 -2.45 -11.69
C TRP A 42 11.25 -3.46 -11.31
N TRP A 43 11.59 -4.75 -11.24
CA TRP A 43 10.65 -5.82 -10.88
C TRP A 43 10.38 -5.86 -9.37
N MET A 44 11.34 -5.44 -8.54
CA MET A 44 11.15 -5.31 -7.09
C MET A 44 10.17 -4.19 -6.79
N CYS A 45 10.29 -3.05 -7.48
CA CYS A 45 9.28 -1.98 -7.44
C CYS A 45 7.91 -2.50 -7.89
N ALA A 46 7.84 -3.30 -8.98
CA ALA A 46 6.57 -3.86 -9.44
C ALA A 46 5.93 -4.81 -8.41
N ALA A 47 6.74 -5.65 -7.76
CA ALA A 47 6.29 -6.53 -6.69
C ALA A 47 5.82 -5.75 -5.45
N ALA A 48 6.55 -4.69 -5.06
CA ALA A 48 6.17 -3.78 -3.99
C ALA A 48 4.82 -3.11 -4.26
N SER A 49 4.62 -2.57 -5.47
CA SER A 49 3.36 -1.92 -5.85
C SER A 49 2.16 -2.86 -5.89
N VAL A 50 2.38 -4.15 -6.23
CA VAL A 50 1.36 -5.20 -6.09
C VAL A 50 1.01 -5.41 -4.62
N GLY A 51 2.01 -5.46 -3.74
CA GLY A 51 1.83 -5.48 -2.29
C GLY A 51 0.98 -4.31 -1.79
N ASP A 52 1.28 -3.09 -2.24
CA ASP A 52 0.53 -1.90 -1.85
C ASP A 52 -0.92 -1.95 -2.36
N GLY A 53 -1.15 -2.49 -3.56
CA GLY A 53 -2.48 -2.77 -4.06
C GLY A 53 -3.27 -3.69 -3.12
N LEU A 54 -2.63 -4.73 -2.57
CA LEU A 54 -3.24 -5.61 -1.58
C LEU A 54 -3.49 -4.89 -0.24
N VAL A 55 -2.59 -4.01 0.19
CA VAL A 55 -2.78 -3.16 1.38
C VAL A 55 -4.00 -2.27 1.21
N VAL A 56 -4.18 -1.65 0.05
CA VAL A 56 -5.37 -0.83 -0.22
C VAL A 56 -6.66 -1.66 -0.13
N LEU A 57 -6.67 -2.89 -0.66
CA LEU A 57 -7.81 -3.79 -0.51
C LEU A 57 -8.05 -4.18 0.95
N LEU A 58 -6.98 -4.39 1.73
CA LEU A 58 -7.05 -4.67 3.16
C LEU A 58 -7.68 -3.49 3.92
N ILE A 59 -7.25 -2.25 3.65
CA ILE A 59 -7.83 -1.04 4.24
C ILE A 59 -9.33 -0.94 3.92
N VAL A 60 -9.71 -1.17 2.66
CA VAL A 60 -11.13 -1.22 2.24
C VAL A 60 -11.91 -2.25 3.05
N GLN A 61 -11.32 -3.42 3.29
CA GLN A 61 -11.94 -4.49 4.07
C GLN A 61 -12.01 -4.14 5.57
N ILE A 62 -10.98 -3.54 6.16
CA ILE A 62 -10.98 -3.04 7.55
C ILE A 62 -12.09 -2.00 7.73
N GLY A 63 -12.15 -0.99 6.86
CA GLY A 63 -13.19 0.02 6.95
C GLY A 63 -14.60 -0.53 6.76
N ARG A 64 -14.76 -1.59 5.96
CA ARG A 64 -16.04 -2.30 5.87
C ARG A 64 -16.41 -3.00 7.18
N LEU A 65 -15.45 -3.59 7.90
CA LEU A 65 -15.69 -4.25 9.18
C LEU A 65 -16.01 -3.23 10.29
N VAL A 66 -15.28 -2.11 10.33
CA VAL A 66 -15.43 -1.07 11.36
C VAL A 66 -16.68 -0.21 11.15
N ILE A 67 -16.96 0.21 9.92
CA ILE A 67 -18.09 1.11 9.59
C ILE A 67 -19.36 0.32 9.26
N GLY A 68 -19.23 -0.98 8.95
CA GLY A 68 -20.34 -1.87 8.58
C GLY A 68 -20.91 -1.63 7.17
N GLN A 69 -20.50 -0.55 6.49
CA GLN A 69 -21.00 -0.17 5.17
C GLN A 69 -20.07 -0.64 4.06
N ARG A 70 -20.61 -1.31 3.03
CA ARG A 70 -19.84 -1.83 1.88
C ARG A 70 -19.33 -0.75 0.94
N ASN A 71 -19.99 0.41 0.88
CA ASN A 71 -19.63 1.53 -0.01
C ASN A 71 -18.99 2.69 0.76
N TRP A 72 -18.45 2.43 1.95
CA TRP A 72 -17.89 3.46 2.81
C TRP A 72 -16.81 4.28 2.11
N TYR A 73 -16.01 3.67 1.22
CA TYR A 73 -14.97 4.37 0.46
C TYR A 73 -15.51 5.43 -0.53
N PHE A 74 -16.76 5.33 -1.00
CA PHE A 74 -17.39 6.36 -1.83
C PHE A 74 -17.94 7.53 -1.00
N ARG A 75 -18.33 7.26 0.25
CA ARG A 75 -18.86 8.25 1.20
C ARG A 75 -18.27 7.98 2.58
N PRO A 76 -16.98 8.29 2.79
CA PRO A 76 -16.28 7.93 4.03
C PRO A 76 -16.93 8.58 5.26
N GLY A 77 -17.51 9.78 5.10
CA GLY A 77 -18.04 10.57 6.21
C GLY A 77 -16.96 10.89 7.24
N ALA A 78 -17.34 11.49 8.37
CA ALA A 78 -16.38 11.87 9.42
C ALA A 78 -15.67 10.66 10.07
N ARG A 79 -16.27 9.46 10.00
CA ARG A 79 -15.71 8.22 10.59
C ARG A 79 -14.80 7.43 9.64
N GLY A 80 -14.94 7.62 8.32
CA GLY A 80 -14.14 6.91 7.33
C GLY A 80 -12.72 7.44 7.20
N TYR A 81 -12.52 8.75 7.29
CA TYR A 81 -11.20 9.36 7.25
C TYR A 81 -10.26 8.88 8.38
N PRO A 82 -10.66 8.86 9.67
CA PRO A 82 -9.78 8.37 10.72
C PRO A 82 -9.48 6.87 10.56
N VAL A 83 -10.43 6.06 10.10
CA VAL A 83 -10.17 4.63 9.81
C VAL A 83 -9.15 4.47 8.70
N LEU A 84 -9.28 5.25 7.62
CA LEU A 84 -8.35 5.22 6.49
C LEU A 84 -6.93 5.66 6.92
N LEU A 85 -6.83 6.79 7.64
CA LEU A 85 -5.55 7.31 8.12
C LEU A 85 -4.88 6.37 9.13
N LEU A 86 -5.62 5.89 10.13
CA LEU A 86 -5.05 5.01 11.17
C LEU A 86 -4.64 3.65 10.59
N SER A 87 -5.48 3.04 9.75
CA SER A 87 -5.12 1.75 9.13
C SER A 87 -3.95 1.90 8.17
N GLY A 88 -3.91 2.97 7.36
CA GLY A 88 -2.78 3.26 6.49
C GLY A 88 -1.48 3.48 7.29
N ALA A 89 -1.54 4.29 8.34
CA ALA A 89 -0.38 4.55 9.21
C ALA A 89 0.13 3.27 9.89
N VAL A 90 -0.77 2.46 10.47
CA VAL A 90 -0.39 1.19 11.12
C VAL A 90 0.25 0.24 10.11
N VAL A 91 -0.33 0.09 8.91
CA VAL A 91 0.22 -0.81 7.89
C VAL A 91 1.57 -0.29 7.39
N SER A 92 1.70 1.01 7.12
CA SER A 92 2.97 1.61 6.67
C SER A 92 4.08 1.39 7.70
N VAL A 93 3.82 1.72 8.96
CA VAL A 93 4.80 1.53 10.05
C VAL A 93 5.14 0.06 10.22
N ALA A 94 4.17 -0.85 10.14
CA ALA A 94 4.42 -2.28 10.26
C ALA A 94 5.27 -2.82 9.11
N VAL A 95 4.92 -2.47 7.86
CA VAL A 95 5.66 -2.91 6.66
C VAL A 95 7.09 -2.39 6.71
N GLU A 96 7.29 -1.10 7.01
CA GLU A 96 8.62 -0.51 7.12
C GLU A 96 9.44 -1.14 8.24
N SER A 97 8.83 -1.33 9.42
CA SER A 97 9.51 -1.93 10.57
C SER A 97 9.94 -3.38 10.29
N ILE A 98 9.09 -4.16 9.63
CA ILE A 98 9.40 -5.53 9.23
C ILE A 98 10.49 -5.53 8.16
N ALA A 99 10.39 -4.67 7.15
CA ALA A 99 11.34 -4.61 6.04
C ALA A 99 12.75 -4.21 6.50
N ILE A 100 12.84 -3.24 7.41
CA ILE A 100 14.11 -2.70 7.91
C ILE A 100 14.63 -3.55 9.07
N TYR A 101 13.90 -3.65 10.17
CA TYR A 101 14.42 -4.28 11.40
C TYR A 101 14.26 -5.79 11.41
N GLY A 102 13.14 -6.31 10.89
CA GLY A 102 12.85 -7.74 10.94
C GLY A 102 13.58 -8.55 9.87
N ALA A 103 13.54 -8.07 8.63
CA ALA A 103 13.94 -8.83 7.45
C ALA A 103 15.25 -8.34 6.81
N GLN A 104 15.72 -7.14 7.18
CA GLN A 104 16.94 -6.51 6.63
C GLN A 104 16.95 -6.50 5.09
N TRP A 105 15.77 -6.34 4.48
CA TRP A 105 15.61 -6.43 3.02
C TRP A 105 16.18 -5.21 2.30
N TRP A 106 16.26 -4.06 2.98
CA TRP A 106 16.69 -2.78 2.41
C TRP A 106 17.27 -1.89 3.51
N ALA A 107 18.20 -1.01 3.16
CA ALA A 107 18.73 0.01 4.04
C ALA A 107 18.44 1.42 3.50
N TYR A 108 18.29 2.38 4.40
CA TYR A 108 18.20 3.79 4.05
C TYR A 108 19.49 4.25 3.36
N SER A 109 19.37 4.94 2.22
CA SER A 109 20.53 5.57 1.60
C SER A 109 20.93 6.85 2.34
N SER A 110 22.16 7.30 2.12
CA SER A 110 22.68 8.57 2.65
C SER A 110 21.94 9.83 2.16
N ARG A 111 20.96 9.69 1.27
CA ARG A 111 20.09 10.79 0.81
C ARG A 111 18.87 11.02 1.70
N MET A 112 18.51 10.05 2.54
CA MET A 112 17.54 10.22 3.62
C MET A 112 18.32 10.61 4.88
N LEU A 113 18.62 11.91 4.97
CA LEU A 113 19.21 12.55 6.16
C LEU A 113 18.15 12.74 7.26
#